data_AF-A0A392W6B2-F1
#
_entry.id   AF-A0A392W6B2-F1
#
_cell.length_a   1.000
_cell.length_b   1.000
_cell.length_c   1.000
_cell.angle_alpha   90.00
_cell.angle_beta   90.00
_cell.angle_gamma   90.00
#
_symmetry.space_group_name_H-M   'P 1'
#
loop_
_entity.id
_entity.type
_entity.pdbx_description
1 polymer ?
#
loop_
_entity_poly.entity_id
_entity_poly.type
_entity_poly.pdbx_seq_one_letter_code
_entity_poly.pdbx_strand_id
1 'polypeptide(L)' 'MREGRMIPQSLIKWKNKSMEDVTWEDNEMMRGQFPNFILEDKDIVKEGAIDRGGAE' A
#
# COMPACT_ATOMS: atom_id res chain seq x y z
N MET A 1 9.54 -10.06 2.25
CA MET A 1 9.81 -11.22 1.37
C MET A 1 9.15 -12.43 2.00
N ARG A 2 8.16 -13.06 1.36
CA ARG A 2 7.76 -14.44 1.70
C ARG A 2 8.02 -15.28 0.47
N GLU A 3 8.64 -16.44 0.67
CA GLU A 3 8.89 -17.41 -0.42
C GLU A 3 9.66 -16.80 -1.62
N GLY A 4 10.56 -15.84 -1.37
CA GLY A 4 11.33 -15.15 -2.42
C GLY A 4 10.54 -14.12 -3.23
N ARG A 5 9.28 -13.86 -2.89
CA ARG A 5 8.47 -12.81 -3.52
C ARG A 5 8.47 -11.54 -2.67
N MET A 6 8.60 -10.40 -3.36
CA MET A 6 8.37 -9.08 -2.78
C MET A 6 6.87 -8.92 -2.55
N ILE A 7 6.48 -8.67 -1.29
CA ILE A 7 5.08 -8.49 -0.91
C ILE A 7 4.89 -7.02 -0.55
N PRO A 8 3.95 -6.32 -1.20
CA PRO A 8 3.56 -4.97 -0.81
C PRO A 8 2.92 -4.98 0.58
N GLN A 9 3.50 -4.18 1.48
CA GLN A 9 2.99 -4.01 2.84
C GLN A 9 2.76 -2.53 3.12
N SER A 10 1.82 -2.24 4.02
CA SER A 10 1.49 -0.89 4.46
C SER A 10 1.57 -0.78 5.97
N LEU A 11 2.06 0.35 6.46
CA LEU A 11 2.07 0.68 7.87
C LEU A 11 0.68 1.22 8.27
N ILE A 12 -0.04 0.50 9.13
CA ILE A 12 -1.43 0.77 9.47
C ILE A 12 -1.55 1.37 10.86
N LYS A 13 -2.12 2.57 10.93
CA LYS A 13 -2.59 3.18 12.18
C LYS A 13 -4.04 2.82 12.41
N TRP A 14 -4.29 2.05 13.46
CA TRP A 14 -5.62 1.57 13.78
C TRP A 14 -6.48 2.65 14.45
N LYS A 15 -7.79 2.59 14.18
CA LYS A 15 -8.76 3.47 14.84
C LYS A 15 -8.81 3.14 16.33
N ASN A 16 -8.80 4.18 17.18
CA ASN A 16 -8.84 4.07 18.65
C ASN A 16 -7.67 3.30 19.28
N LYS A 17 -6.55 3.18 18.57
CA LYS A 17 -5.29 2.62 19.09
C LYS A 17 -4.21 3.69 19.19
N SER A 18 -3.21 3.43 20.02
CA SER A 18 -2.09 4.35 20.20
C SER A 18 -1.15 4.29 18.98
N MET A 19 -0.18 5.21 18.92
CA MET A 19 0.87 5.15 17.90
C MET A 19 1.85 3.98 18.12
N GLU A 20 1.86 3.39 19.31
CA GLU A 20 2.70 2.23 19.64
C GLU A 20 2.10 0.94 19.05
N ASP A 21 0.79 0.93 18.79
CA ASP A 21 0.06 -0.21 18.23
C ASP A 21 0.05 -0.22 16.69
N VAL A 22 0.86 0.60 16.03
CA VAL A 22 0.95 0.66 14.57
C VAL A 22 1.63 -0.61 14.05
N THR A 23 1.01 -1.30 13.08
CA THR A 23 1.51 -2.58 12.55
C THR A 23 1.72 -2.55 11.05
N TRP A 24 2.60 -3.44 10.55
CA TRP A 24 2.78 -3.68 9.12
C TRP A 24 1.83 -4.78 8.66
N GLU A 25 0.97 -4.47 7.70
CA GLU A 25 -0.02 -5.40 7.17
C GLU A 25 0.18 -5.65 5.67
N ASP A 26 -0.13 -6.85 5.22
CA ASP A 26 -0.08 -7.21 3.79
C ASP A 26 -1.22 -6.53 3.03
N ASN A 27 -0.90 -5.89 1.91
CA ASN A 27 -1.91 -5.13 1.14
C ASN A 27 -3.04 -6.03 0.62
N GLU A 28 -2.76 -7.29 0.28
CA GLU A 28 -3.79 -8.25 -0.16
C GLU A 28 -4.76 -8.59 0.98
N MET A 29 -4.26 -8.73 2.21
CA MET A 29 -5.11 -8.95 3.38
C MET A 29 -6.02 -7.75 3.63
N MET A 30 -5.48 -6.53 3.50
CA MET A 30 -6.25 -5.30 3.68
C MET A 30 -7.35 -5.16 2.63
N ARG A 31 -7.10 -5.49 1.36
CA ARG A 31 -8.12 -5.49 0.31
C ARG A 31 -9.21 -6.54 0.55
N GLY A 32 -8.86 -7.71 1.08
CA GLY A 32 -9.82 -8.76 1.40
C GLY A 32 -10.75 -8.40 2.57
N GLN A 33 -10.20 -7.83 3.65
CA GLN A 33 -10.98 -7.45 4.83
C GLN A 33 -11.74 -6.13 4.65
N PHE A 34 -11.20 -5.22 3.85
CA PHE A 34 -11.76 -3.90 3.62
C PHE A 34 -11.92 -3.65 2.10
N PRO A 35 -12.94 -4.25 1.46
CA PRO A 35 -13.09 -4.18 0.00
C PRO A 35 -13.33 -2.76 -0.53
N ASN A 36 -13.83 -1.85 0.32
CA ASN A 36 -14.03 -0.43 -0.02
C ASN A 36 -12.84 0.45 0.39
N PHE A 37 -11.78 -0.13 0.97
CA PHE A 37 -10.60 0.62 1.38
C PHE A 37 -9.66 0.76 0.18
N ILE A 38 -9.76 1.92 -0.46
CA ILE A 38 -8.89 2.33 -1.56
C ILE A 38 -7.68 3.03 -0.91
N LEU A 39 -6.51 2.40 -0.99
CA LEU A 39 -5.25 3.05 -0.64
C LEU A 39 -4.83 3.96 -1.79
N GLU A 40 -5.55 5.06 -2.02
CA GLU A 40 -5.45 5.91 -3.23
C GLU A 40 -4.00 6.29 -3.60
N ASP A 41 -3.15 6.60 -2.59
CA ASP A 41 -1.73 6.93 -2.77
C ASP A 41 -0.77 5.72 -2.93
N LYS A 42 -1.25 4.50 -2.67
CA LYS A 42 -0.48 3.25 -2.79
C LYS A 42 -1.05 2.28 -3.80
N ASP A 43 -2.21 2.60 -4.37
CA ASP A 43 -2.73 1.88 -5.50
C ASP A 43 -1.93 2.29 -6.73
N ILE A 44 -1.59 1.31 -7.56
CA ILE A 44 -0.91 1.59 -8.81
C ILE A 44 -1.97 2.26 -9.68
N VAL A 45 -1.95 3.60 -9.72
CA VAL A 45 -2.75 4.35 -10.68
C VAL A 45 -2.38 3.78 -12.05
N LYS A 46 -3.32 3.09 -12.71
CA LYS A 46 -3.17 2.53 -14.06
C LYS A 46 -3.12 3.61 -15.15
N GLU A 47 -2.91 4.86 -14.78
CA GLU A 47 -2.69 5.96 -15.70
C GLU A 47 -1.18 6.09 -15.88
N GLY A 48 -0.74 5.83 -17.11
CA GLY A 48 0.65 5.74 -17.49
C GLY A 48 1.49 6.90 -16.95
N ALA A 49 2.69 6.56 -16.47
CA ALA A 49 3.69 7.50 -16.02
C ALA A 49 3.77 8.71 -16.97
N ILE A 50 3.53 9.91 -16.42
CA ILE A 50 3.74 11.19 -17.10
C ILE A 50 5.21 11.62 -16.94
N ASP A 51 6.15 10.67 -16.93
CA ASP A 51 7.56 11.03 -16.97
C ASP A 51 8.03 10.96 -18.42
N ARG A 52 7.71 12.02 -19.18
CA ARG A 52 8.36 12.27 -20.47
C ARG A 52 9.73 12.81 -20.14
N GLY A 53 10.71 11.91 -20.21
CA GLY A 53 12.12 12.21 -19.99
C GLY A 53 12.50 13.60 -20.51
N GLY A 54 12.94 14.45 -19.59
CA GLY A 54 13.71 15.63 -19.92
C GLY A 54 14.99 15.15 -20.58
N ALA A 55 15.07 15.30 -21.90
CA ALA A 55 16.32 15.30 -22.61
C ALA A 55 17.06 16.59 -22.26
N GLU A 56 18.21 16.46 -21.61
CA GLU A 56 19.36 17.35 -21.79
C GLU A 56 20.65 16.53 -21.70
#